data_AF-A0A8S9NC65-F1
#
_entry.id   AF-A0A8S9NC65-F1
#
_cell.length_a   1.000
_cell.length_b   1.000
_cell.length_c   1.000
_cell.angle_alpha   90.00
_cell.angle_beta   90.00
_cell.angle_gamma   90.00
#
_symmetry.space_group_name_H-M   'P 1'
#
loop_
_entity.id
_entity.type
_entity.pdbx_description
1 polymer ?
#
loop_
_entity_poly.entity_id
_entity_poly.type
_entity_poly.pdbx_seq_one_letter_code
_entity_poly.pdbx_strand_id
1 'polypeptide(L)'
;MQFELDYPNEVITYVEGTFKRFGPGKTRITSLIFKSSEGRTSPSFGVVYGTKFVLEKKGCAVVGFHGRHDDRDLVSIGAYFSPMPPPTAEKLRAQGGLRGESWDDGVFDSVRKLYVGQGDNGVAFLKVVYGRDTRIVIGEDHGNTTPLEVKEFELEYPSEYITAVDGCYDKVIGSEVEVITMLRFTTNKRTSIPVGFVSTSSFLLYKDGFKIVGFHGKSSNMINQLGVHVLPFTY
;
A
#
# COMPACT_ATOMS: atom_id res chain seq x y z
N MET A 1 27.85 13.87 -10.49
CA MET A 1 26.64 13.79 -9.63
C MET A 1 25.73 12.73 -10.21
N GLN A 2 25.03 11.96 -9.39
CA GLN A 2 24.14 10.88 -9.83
C GLN A 2 22.86 10.86 -9.01
N PHE A 3 21.79 10.33 -9.60
CA PHE A 3 20.52 10.07 -8.94
C PHE A 3 20.10 8.65 -9.33
N GLU A 4 20.45 7.69 -8.46
CA GLU A 4 20.17 6.27 -8.67
C GLU A 4 18.75 5.95 -8.19
N LEU A 5 18.01 5.21 -9.02
CA LEU A 5 16.63 4.77 -8.75
C LEU A 5 16.62 3.29 -8.39
N ASP A 6 15.75 2.90 -7.46
CA ASP A 6 15.48 1.49 -7.16
C ASP A 6 14.56 0.86 -8.21
N TYR A 7 15.03 0.68 -9.45
CA TYR A 7 14.23 0.06 -10.50
C TYR A 7 14.04 -1.45 -10.26
N PRO A 8 12.82 -2.01 -10.37
CA PRO A 8 11.59 -1.42 -10.92
C PRO A 8 10.63 -0.76 -9.91
N ASN A 9 10.98 -0.71 -8.62
CA ASN A 9 10.10 -0.20 -7.56
C ASN A 9 9.94 1.32 -7.61
N GLU A 10 10.96 2.00 -8.10
CA GLU A 10 11.03 3.45 -8.17
C GLU A 10 11.26 3.93 -9.61
N VAL A 11 10.41 4.87 -10.03
CA VAL A 11 10.43 5.44 -11.37
C VAL A 11 10.38 6.97 -11.31
N ILE A 12 10.86 7.65 -12.35
CA ILE A 12 10.72 9.11 -12.48
C ILE A 12 9.29 9.43 -12.88
N THR A 13 8.64 10.33 -12.15
CA THR A 13 7.27 10.78 -12.45
C THR A 13 7.22 12.24 -12.89
N TYR A 14 8.28 12.99 -12.61
CA TYR A 14 8.33 14.44 -12.79
C TYR A 14 9.75 14.93 -13.06
N VAL A 15 9.87 15.85 -14.01
CA VAL A 15 11.14 16.57 -14.27
C VAL A 15 10.87 18.06 -14.27
N GLU A 16 11.57 18.79 -13.40
CA GLU A 16 11.65 20.25 -13.45
C GLU A 16 12.99 20.64 -14.06
N GLY A 17 12.99 21.65 -14.92
CA GLY A 17 14.22 22.19 -15.47
C GLY A 17 14.18 23.70 -15.60
N THR A 18 15.34 24.28 -15.89
CA THR A 18 15.45 25.67 -16.32
C THR A 18 16.11 25.75 -17.68
N PHE A 19 15.79 26.77 -18.46
CA PHE A 19 16.47 27.10 -19.69
C PHE A 19 16.72 28.60 -19.81
N LYS A 20 17.72 28.99 -20.60
CA LYS A 20 17.98 30.39 -20.95
C LYS A 20 18.13 30.57 -22.45
N ARG A 21 17.59 31.68 -22.95
CA ARG A 21 17.78 32.14 -24.33
C ARG A 21 18.88 33.21 -24.35
N PHE A 22 19.86 33.03 -25.24
CA PHE A 22 21.02 33.91 -25.42
C PHE A 22 20.99 34.67 -26.75
N GLY A 23 19.95 34.48 -27.57
CA GLY A 23 19.77 35.10 -28.88
C GLY A 23 18.91 34.23 -29.80
N PRO A 24 18.69 34.65 -31.06
CA PRO A 24 17.92 33.88 -32.04
C PRO A 24 18.51 32.48 -32.21
N GLY A 25 17.70 31.44 -31.95
CA GLY A 25 18.12 30.04 -32.08
C GLY A 25 19.08 29.51 -31.02
N LYS A 26 19.52 30.32 -30.04
CA LYS A 26 20.45 29.93 -28.98
C LYS A 26 19.72 29.75 -27.65
N THR A 27 19.17 28.55 -27.44
CA THR A 27 18.57 28.14 -26.16
C THR A 27 19.44 27.08 -25.50
N ARG A 28 19.57 27.14 -24.19
CA ARG A 28 20.29 26.12 -23.41
C ARG A 28 19.47 25.74 -22.20
N ILE A 29 19.37 24.43 -21.95
CA ILE A 29 18.91 23.90 -20.68
C ILE A 29 20.02 24.15 -19.66
N THR A 30 19.65 24.77 -18.54
CA THR A 30 20.58 25.26 -17.52
C THR A 30 20.54 24.40 -16.27
N SER A 31 19.38 23.81 -15.95
CA SER A 31 19.26 22.81 -14.89
C SER A 31 18.21 21.74 -15.17
N LEU A 32 18.37 20.59 -14.53
CA LEU A 32 17.35 19.54 -14.38
C LEU A 32 17.28 19.04 -12.93
N ILE A 33 16.07 18.78 -12.47
CA ILE A 33 15.73 18.18 -11.17
C ILE A 33 14.68 17.10 -11.45
N PHE A 34 14.92 15.90 -10.95
CA PHE A 34 14.02 14.75 -11.12
C PHE A 34 13.31 14.48 -9.80
N LYS A 35 12.02 14.12 -9.86
CA LYS A 35 11.29 13.57 -8.71
C LYS A 35 10.76 12.18 -9.04
N SER A 36 10.85 11.28 -8.08
CA SER A 36 10.46 9.88 -8.22
C SER A 36 9.07 9.57 -7.65
N SER A 37 8.56 8.37 -7.96
CA SER A 37 7.33 7.81 -7.41
C SER A 37 7.34 7.65 -5.88
N GLU A 38 8.51 7.58 -5.26
CA GLU A 38 8.69 7.53 -3.80
C GLU A 38 8.78 8.91 -3.15
N GLY A 39 8.59 9.99 -3.92
CA GLY A 39 8.68 11.36 -3.41
C GLY A 39 10.11 11.87 -3.22
N ARG A 40 11.14 11.11 -3.61
CA ARG A 40 12.53 11.58 -3.58
C ARG A 40 12.74 12.65 -4.64
N THR A 41 13.55 13.65 -4.33
CA THR A 41 13.96 14.71 -5.26
C THR A 41 15.47 14.64 -5.47
N SER A 42 15.91 14.61 -6.72
CA SER A 42 17.34 14.61 -7.05
C SER A 42 17.96 15.96 -6.68
N PRO A 43 19.30 16.04 -6.48
CA PRO A 43 19.96 17.32 -6.51
C PRO A 43 19.86 17.96 -7.91
N SER A 44 20.11 19.26 -8.02
CA SER A 44 20.05 19.98 -9.29
C SER A 44 21.24 19.65 -10.19
N PHE A 45 20.98 19.09 -11.36
CA PHE A 45 21.98 18.88 -12.40
C PHE A 45 22.12 20.17 -13.22
N GLY A 46 23.22 20.88 -13.05
CA GLY A 46 23.43 22.20 -13.64
C GLY A 46 23.10 23.34 -12.66
N VAL A 47 23.01 24.57 -13.17
CA VAL A 47 22.76 25.76 -12.35
C VAL A 47 21.33 26.22 -12.59
N VAL A 48 20.55 26.35 -11.51
CA VAL A 48 19.15 26.79 -11.59
C VAL A 48 19.11 28.29 -11.89
N TYR A 49 18.91 28.65 -13.15
CA TYR A 49 18.76 30.06 -13.57
C TYR A 49 18.02 30.15 -14.91
N GLY A 50 17.37 31.29 -15.17
CA GLY A 50 16.56 31.48 -16.38
C GLY A 50 15.09 31.08 -16.17
N THR A 51 14.46 30.54 -17.21
CA THR A 51 13.03 30.23 -17.25
C THR A 51 12.79 28.77 -16.88
N LYS A 52 11.88 28.53 -15.92
CA LYS A 52 11.49 27.18 -15.50
C LYS A 52 10.57 26.49 -16.51
N PHE A 53 10.67 25.17 -16.58
CA PHE A 53 9.73 24.29 -17.29
C PHE A 53 9.54 22.99 -16.51
N VAL A 54 8.45 22.29 -16.82
CA VAL A 54 8.08 21.02 -16.18
C VAL A 54 7.69 20.02 -17.27
N LEU A 55 8.16 18.78 -17.10
CA LEU A 55 7.73 17.61 -17.87
C LEU A 55 7.05 16.65 -16.89
N GLU A 56 5.72 16.59 -16.94
CA GLU A 56 4.92 15.66 -16.14
C GLU A 56 3.69 15.20 -16.92
N LYS A 57 3.20 14.00 -16.60
CA LYS A 57 1.89 13.51 -17.03
C LYS A 57 1.30 12.68 -15.90
N LYS A 58 0.15 13.12 -15.37
CA LYS A 58 -0.51 12.47 -14.23
C LYS A 58 -0.71 10.97 -14.49
N GLY A 59 -0.31 10.14 -13.52
CA GLY A 59 -0.43 8.68 -13.59
C GLY A 59 0.55 7.98 -14.54
N CYS A 60 1.54 8.68 -15.08
CA CYS A 60 2.55 8.12 -15.97
C CYS A 60 3.96 8.22 -15.40
N ALA A 61 4.80 7.23 -15.67
CA ALA A 61 6.24 7.32 -15.50
C ALA A 61 6.88 7.97 -16.74
N VAL A 62 7.99 8.66 -16.53
CA VAL A 62 8.93 9.03 -17.59
C VAL A 62 9.71 7.79 -17.97
N VAL A 63 9.52 7.31 -19.20
CA VAL A 63 10.14 6.08 -19.72
C VAL A 63 11.26 6.34 -20.73
N GLY A 64 11.54 7.61 -21.01
CA GLY A 64 12.61 8.01 -21.91
C GLY A 64 12.58 9.51 -22.15
N PHE A 65 13.61 10.00 -22.84
CA PHE A 65 13.75 11.39 -23.21
C PHE A 65 14.01 11.52 -24.71
N HIS A 66 13.59 12.64 -25.28
CA HIS A 66 13.98 13.08 -26.62
C HIS A 66 14.44 14.53 -26.55
N GLY A 67 15.22 14.98 -27.50
CA GLY A 67 15.74 16.33 -27.45
C GLY A 67 16.79 16.62 -28.50
N ARG A 68 17.48 17.73 -28.29
CA ARG A 68 18.57 18.18 -29.16
C ARG A 68 19.68 18.74 -28.29
N HIS A 69 20.91 18.40 -28.63
CA HIS A 69 22.11 19.06 -28.15
C HIS A 69 22.83 19.78 -29.30
N ASP A 70 23.67 20.73 -28.98
CA ASP A 70 24.78 21.14 -29.84
C ASP A 70 26.09 20.52 -29.31
N ASP A 71 27.24 20.96 -29.85
CA ASP A 71 28.56 20.43 -29.47
C ASP A 71 28.89 20.54 -27.98
N ARG A 72 28.18 21.38 -27.21
CA ARG A 72 28.51 21.65 -25.79
C ARG A 72 27.33 21.61 -24.85
N ASP A 73 26.13 21.90 -25.32
CA ASP A 73 24.98 22.19 -24.47
C ASP A 73 23.75 21.39 -24.89
N LEU A 74 22.97 20.98 -23.90
CA LEU A 74 21.61 20.50 -24.12
C LEU A 74 20.73 21.69 -24.51
N VAL A 75 20.18 21.67 -25.71
CA VAL A 75 19.40 22.78 -26.29
C VAL A 75 17.91 22.62 -25.97
N SER A 76 17.42 21.38 -26.03
CA SER A 76 16.02 21.04 -25.75
C SER A 76 15.90 19.62 -25.22
N ILE A 77 14.88 19.40 -24.39
CA ILE A 77 14.53 18.11 -23.83
C ILE A 77 13.01 17.99 -23.71
N GLY A 78 12.50 16.82 -24.03
CA GLY A 78 11.15 16.36 -23.81
C GLY A 78 11.18 14.94 -23.24
N ALA A 79 10.04 14.48 -22.72
CA ALA A 79 9.92 13.18 -22.07
C ALA A 79 8.89 12.31 -22.79
N TYR A 80 9.17 11.01 -22.87
CA TYR A 80 8.19 9.98 -23.20
C TYR A 80 7.52 9.50 -21.92
N PHE A 81 6.21 9.34 -21.96
CA PHE A 81 5.41 8.93 -20.82
C PHE A 81 4.68 7.62 -21.12
N SER A 82 4.75 6.68 -20.18
CA SER A 82 3.92 5.48 -20.18
C SER A 82 3.08 5.45 -18.91
N PRO A 83 1.82 4.98 -18.96
CA PRO A 83 1.07 4.69 -17.74
C PRO A 83 1.93 3.88 -16.77
N MET A 84 1.97 4.30 -15.50
CA MET A 84 2.65 3.51 -14.48
C MET A 84 1.93 2.15 -14.38
N PRO A 85 2.68 1.04 -14.17
CA PRO A 85 2.03 -0.19 -13.79
C PRO A 85 1.15 0.08 -12.56
N PRO A 86 -0.05 -0.51 -12.50
CA PRO A 86 -0.86 -0.40 -11.30
C PRO A 86 -0.01 -0.83 -10.10
N PRO A 87 -0.16 -0.16 -8.94
CA PRO A 87 0.65 -0.48 -7.78
C PRO A 87 0.51 -1.96 -7.47
N THR A 88 1.64 -2.67 -7.39
CA THR A 88 1.63 -4.12 -7.17
C THR A 88 1.30 -4.37 -5.71
N ALA A 89 0.25 -5.16 -5.46
CA ALA A 89 -0.07 -5.59 -4.12
C ALA A 89 0.98 -6.60 -3.62
N GLU A 90 1.39 -6.43 -2.36
CA GLU A 90 2.28 -7.36 -1.68
C GLU A 90 1.49 -8.19 -0.67
N LYS A 91 1.71 -9.51 -0.69
CA LYS A 91 1.14 -10.45 0.28
C LYS A 91 2.09 -10.59 1.47
N LEU A 92 1.77 -9.95 2.59
CA LEU A 92 2.57 -10.06 3.82
C LEU A 92 2.41 -11.45 4.44
N ARG A 93 3.47 -11.93 5.10
CA ARG A 93 3.49 -13.23 5.78
C ARG A 93 2.43 -13.26 6.89
N ALA A 94 1.58 -14.29 6.85
CA ALA A 94 0.55 -14.51 7.86
C ALA A 94 1.15 -14.94 9.21
N GLN A 95 0.46 -14.59 10.29
CA GLN A 95 0.84 -14.81 11.69
C GLN A 95 -0.26 -15.61 12.41
N GLY A 96 0.13 -16.43 13.39
CA GLY A 96 -0.77 -17.34 14.09
C GLY A 96 -0.49 -18.82 13.79
N GLY A 97 -1.46 -19.68 14.13
CA GLY A 97 -1.37 -21.13 14.04
C GLY A 97 -1.30 -21.67 12.61
N LEU A 98 -0.69 -22.85 12.46
CA LEU A 98 -0.46 -23.48 11.15
C LEU A 98 -1.60 -24.40 10.68
N ARG A 99 -2.56 -24.68 11.57
CA ARG A 99 -3.72 -25.56 11.32
C ARG A 99 -4.86 -24.80 10.64
N GLY A 100 -5.84 -25.55 10.13
CA GLY A 100 -7.00 -25.01 9.42
C GLY A 100 -6.81 -24.96 7.91
N GLU A 101 -7.94 -24.83 7.22
CA GLU A 101 -8.03 -24.68 5.77
C GLU A 101 -7.57 -23.27 5.39
N SER A 102 -6.76 -23.21 4.33
CA SER A 102 -6.24 -21.94 3.83
C SER A 102 -7.31 -21.18 3.06
N TRP A 103 -7.35 -19.86 3.23
CA TRP A 103 -8.23 -18.97 2.50
C TRP A 103 -7.49 -17.69 2.09
N ASP A 104 -7.93 -17.06 1.01
CA ASP A 104 -7.38 -15.81 0.50
C ASP A 104 -8.47 -15.06 -0.27
N ASP A 105 -8.93 -13.93 0.28
CA ASP A 105 -9.96 -13.11 -0.37
C ASP A 105 -9.40 -12.39 -1.62
N GLY A 106 -8.07 -12.32 -1.75
CA GLY A 106 -7.37 -11.64 -2.82
C GLY A 106 -7.19 -10.15 -2.56
N VAL A 107 -6.89 -9.43 -3.65
CA VAL A 107 -6.52 -8.01 -3.62
C VAL A 107 -7.70 -7.15 -4.10
N PHE A 108 -8.00 -6.10 -3.36
CA PHE A 108 -9.04 -5.12 -3.70
C PHE A 108 -8.48 -3.70 -3.69
N ASP A 109 -9.32 -2.70 -3.97
CA ASP A 109 -8.86 -1.30 -3.94
C ASP A 109 -8.88 -0.73 -2.51
N SER A 110 -9.75 -1.29 -1.67
CA SER A 110 -10.03 -0.78 -0.32
C SER A 110 -10.83 -1.77 0.53
N VAL A 111 -10.64 -1.71 1.84
CA VAL A 111 -11.52 -2.32 2.84
C VAL A 111 -12.57 -1.29 3.26
N ARG A 112 -13.84 -1.72 3.39
CA ARG A 112 -14.97 -0.86 3.73
C ARG A 112 -15.53 -1.15 5.10
N LYS A 113 -15.61 -2.43 5.46
CA LYS A 113 -16.19 -2.86 6.72
C LYS A 113 -15.62 -4.21 7.12
N LEU A 114 -15.41 -4.40 8.40
CA LEU A 114 -15.06 -5.69 9.00
C LEU A 114 -16.18 -6.13 9.95
N TYR A 115 -16.41 -7.43 9.98
CA TYR A 115 -17.22 -8.11 10.98
C TYR A 115 -16.30 -9.11 11.68
N VAL A 116 -16.15 -8.97 12.99
CA VAL A 116 -15.29 -9.84 13.81
C VAL A 116 -16.11 -10.43 14.93
N GLY A 117 -16.26 -11.75 14.91
CA GLY A 117 -16.99 -12.49 15.94
C GLY A 117 -16.03 -13.09 16.96
N GLN A 118 -16.28 -12.82 18.23
CA GLN A 118 -15.58 -13.46 19.33
C GLN A 118 -16.20 -14.83 19.62
N GLY A 119 -15.38 -15.83 19.93
CA GLY A 119 -15.78 -17.10 20.53
C GLY A 119 -15.14 -17.28 21.91
N ASP A 120 -15.41 -18.43 22.54
CA ASP A 120 -14.94 -18.71 23.91
C ASP A 120 -13.41 -18.73 24.05
N ASN A 121 -12.71 -19.17 23.00
CA ASN A 121 -11.25 -19.34 23.02
C ASN A 121 -10.49 -18.38 22.09
N GLY A 122 -11.16 -17.35 21.54
CA GLY A 122 -10.50 -16.36 20.69
C GLY A 122 -11.42 -15.76 19.64
N VAL A 123 -10.88 -15.40 18.48
CA VAL A 123 -11.63 -14.89 17.34
C VAL A 123 -12.20 -16.07 16.54
N ALA A 124 -13.52 -16.21 16.57
CA ALA A 124 -14.23 -17.29 15.90
C ALA A 124 -14.53 -16.99 14.43
N PHE A 125 -14.78 -15.72 14.11
CA PHE A 125 -15.32 -15.30 12.83
C PHE A 125 -14.66 -14.03 12.31
N LEU A 126 -14.36 -14.00 11.01
CA LEU A 126 -13.95 -12.80 10.28
C LEU A 126 -14.67 -12.76 8.94
N LYS A 127 -15.30 -11.62 8.63
CA LYS A 127 -15.81 -11.31 7.30
C LYS A 127 -15.47 -9.88 6.94
N VAL A 128 -15.10 -9.66 5.69
CA VAL A 128 -14.65 -8.34 5.23
C VAL A 128 -15.48 -7.91 4.01
N VAL A 129 -15.84 -6.63 3.97
CA VAL A 129 -16.47 -6.00 2.83
C VAL A 129 -15.45 -5.10 2.16
N TYR A 130 -15.27 -5.28 0.86
CA TYR A 130 -14.27 -4.60 0.06
C TYR A 130 -14.92 -3.67 -0.96
N GLY A 131 -14.14 -2.71 -1.45
CA GLY A 131 -14.45 -1.94 -2.64
C GLY A 131 -13.55 -2.36 -3.80
N ARG A 132 -14.16 -2.57 -4.97
CA ARG A 132 -13.48 -2.77 -6.25
C ARG A 132 -14.14 -1.91 -7.31
N ASP A 133 -13.39 -0.98 -7.89
CA ASP A 133 -13.87 0.10 -8.75
C ASP A 133 -15.00 0.88 -8.06
N THR A 134 -16.20 0.88 -8.66
CA THR A 134 -17.41 1.50 -8.11
C THR A 134 -18.32 0.49 -7.40
N ARG A 135 -17.86 -0.74 -7.14
CA ARG A 135 -18.67 -1.84 -6.60
C ARG A 135 -18.22 -2.21 -5.19
N ILE A 136 -19.19 -2.73 -4.43
CA ILE A 136 -18.96 -3.37 -3.15
C ILE A 136 -18.87 -4.88 -3.38
N VAL A 137 -17.86 -5.51 -2.80
CA VAL A 137 -17.66 -6.96 -2.81
C VAL A 137 -17.76 -7.45 -1.37
N ILE A 138 -18.67 -8.38 -1.12
CA ILE A 138 -18.82 -9.01 0.19
C ILE A 138 -17.93 -10.24 0.20
N GLY A 139 -16.92 -10.26 1.08
CA GLY A 139 -16.03 -11.40 1.27
C GLY A 139 -16.76 -12.60 1.87
N GLU A 140 -16.11 -13.75 1.75
CA GLU A 140 -16.60 -14.99 2.35
C GLU A 140 -16.49 -14.95 3.87
N ASP A 141 -17.19 -15.87 4.50
CA ASP A 141 -17.20 -16.05 5.95
C ASP A 141 -16.01 -16.94 6.34
N HIS A 142 -15.12 -16.43 7.19
CA HIS A 142 -13.96 -17.18 7.68
C HIS A 142 -14.15 -17.60 9.13
N GLY A 143 -13.90 -18.87 9.42
CA GLY A 143 -14.15 -19.45 10.73
C GLY A 143 -15.61 -19.89 10.91
N ASN A 144 -16.09 -19.96 12.15
CA ASN A 144 -17.45 -20.43 12.44
C ASN A 144 -18.31 -19.30 13.01
N THR A 145 -19.63 -19.38 12.77
CA THR A 145 -20.59 -18.51 13.42
C THR A 145 -20.51 -18.66 14.93
N THR A 146 -20.58 -17.54 15.65
CA THR A 146 -20.53 -17.51 17.11
C THR A 146 -21.90 -17.12 17.68
N PRO A 147 -22.33 -17.71 18.80
CA PRO A 147 -23.50 -17.24 19.53
C PRO A 147 -23.25 -15.92 20.28
N LEU A 148 -21.99 -15.49 20.38
CA LEU A 148 -21.60 -14.21 20.98
C LEU A 148 -21.76 -13.05 19.99
N GLU A 149 -21.53 -11.84 20.48
CA GLU A 149 -21.66 -10.62 19.68
C GLU A 149 -20.62 -10.56 18.54
N VAL A 150 -21.08 -10.18 17.35
CA VAL A 150 -20.21 -9.82 16.22
C VAL A 150 -20.00 -8.31 16.24
N LYS A 151 -18.73 -7.89 16.32
CA LYS A 151 -18.36 -6.47 16.29
C LYS A 151 -18.17 -6.01 14.86
N GLU A 152 -18.79 -4.88 14.56
CA GLU A 152 -18.67 -4.22 13.26
C GLU A 152 -17.67 -3.07 13.33
N PHE A 153 -16.81 -2.97 12.31
CA PHE A 153 -15.89 -1.86 12.15
C PHE A 153 -15.99 -1.32 10.72
N GLU A 154 -16.82 -0.29 10.54
CA GLU A 154 -17.07 0.38 9.26
C GLU A 154 -16.12 1.58 9.08
N LEU A 155 -15.55 1.72 7.90
CA LEU A 155 -14.58 2.76 7.56
C LEU A 155 -15.23 3.91 6.78
N GLU A 156 -14.81 5.14 7.08
CA GLU A 156 -15.22 6.36 6.36
C GLU A 156 -14.55 6.49 4.98
N TYR A 157 -14.97 5.67 4.03
CA TYR A 157 -14.44 5.73 2.66
C TYR A 157 -14.80 7.05 1.94
N PRO A 158 -13.89 7.65 1.13
CA PRO A 158 -12.53 7.20 0.82
C PRO A 158 -11.44 7.70 1.77
N SER A 159 -11.84 8.45 2.80
CA SER A 159 -10.91 9.18 3.66
C SER A 159 -10.25 8.34 4.75
N GLU A 160 -10.81 7.18 5.09
CA GLU A 160 -10.29 6.25 6.10
C GLU A 160 -9.89 4.91 5.45
N TYR A 161 -8.72 4.41 5.81
CA TYR A 161 -8.16 3.14 5.33
C TYR A 161 -7.30 2.49 6.42
N ILE A 162 -7.25 1.16 6.41
CA ILE A 162 -6.48 0.38 7.38
C ILE A 162 -4.99 0.47 7.04
N THR A 163 -4.17 0.77 8.04
CA THR A 163 -2.71 0.87 7.95
C THR A 163 -2.01 -0.27 8.67
N ALA A 164 -2.62 -0.82 9.72
CA ALA A 164 -2.05 -1.94 10.46
C ALA A 164 -3.12 -2.83 11.09
N VAL A 165 -2.74 -4.08 11.36
CA VAL A 165 -3.50 -5.01 12.20
C VAL A 165 -2.59 -5.54 13.28
N ASP A 166 -2.96 -5.32 14.52
CA ASP A 166 -2.33 -5.93 15.67
C ASP A 166 -3.19 -7.07 16.20
N GLY A 167 -2.56 -8.12 16.69
CA GLY A 167 -3.28 -9.27 17.19
C GLY A 167 -2.47 -10.11 18.15
N CYS A 168 -3.18 -11.01 18.81
CA CYS A 168 -2.61 -12.04 19.68
C CYS A 168 -3.00 -13.42 19.16
N TYR A 169 -2.19 -14.42 19.48
CA TYR A 169 -2.50 -15.82 19.24
C TYR A 169 -1.99 -16.67 20.39
N ASP A 170 -2.63 -17.82 20.60
CA ASP A 170 -2.19 -18.78 21.60
C ASP A 170 -2.82 -20.15 21.34
N LYS A 171 -2.32 -21.17 22.06
CA LYS A 171 -2.94 -22.49 22.11
C LYS A 171 -4.26 -22.42 22.87
N VAL A 172 -5.28 -23.08 22.32
CA VAL A 172 -6.53 -23.33 23.03
C VAL A 172 -6.24 -24.21 24.25
N ILE A 173 -6.81 -23.87 25.41
CA ILE A 173 -6.62 -24.62 26.66
C ILE A 173 -6.97 -26.10 26.45
N GLY A 174 -6.02 -27.00 26.75
CA GLY A 174 -6.19 -28.43 26.59
C GLY A 174 -6.04 -28.96 25.15
N SER A 175 -5.51 -28.14 24.23
CA SER A 175 -5.30 -28.48 22.82
C SER A 175 -3.96 -27.95 22.29
N GLU A 176 -3.43 -28.60 21.26
CA GLU A 176 -2.24 -28.13 20.52
C GLU A 176 -2.60 -27.21 19.34
N VAL A 177 -3.86 -26.78 19.26
CA VAL A 177 -4.34 -25.88 18.20
C VAL A 177 -4.14 -24.44 18.64
N GLU A 178 -3.32 -23.71 17.88
CA GLU A 178 -3.18 -22.26 18.03
C GLU A 178 -4.27 -21.52 17.24
N VAL A 179 -4.86 -20.51 17.88
CA VAL A 179 -5.89 -19.63 17.31
C VAL A 179 -5.54 -18.18 17.55
N ILE A 180 -6.04 -17.30 16.70
CA ILE A 180 -6.02 -15.86 16.94
C ILE A 180 -6.95 -15.58 18.12
N THR A 181 -6.41 -14.98 19.17
CA THR A 181 -7.13 -14.69 20.42
C THR A 181 -7.63 -13.26 20.46
N MET A 182 -6.95 -12.33 19.78
CA MET A 182 -7.34 -10.92 19.68
C MET A 182 -7.00 -10.33 18.33
N LEU A 183 -7.87 -9.45 17.83
CA LEU A 183 -7.59 -8.57 16.70
C LEU A 183 -7.96 -7.13 17.01
N ARG A 184 -7.13 -6.20 16.54
CA ARG A 184 -7.37 -4.77 16.55
C ARG A 184 -6.84 -4.14 15.27
N PHE A 185 -7.60 -3.20 14.74
CA PHE A 185 -7.34 -2.58 13.44
C PHE A 185 -6.98 -1.11 13.65
N THR A 186 -5.85 -0.70 13.09
CA THR A 186 -5.43 0.70 13.07
C THR A 186 -5.62 1.27 11.67
N THR A 187 -6.22 2.46 11.60
CA THR A 187 -6.43 3.23 10.38
C THR A 187 -5.61 4.51 10.40
N ASN A 188 -5.63 5.28 9.32
CA ASN A 188 -5.07 6.63 9.28
C ASN A 188 -5.81 7.64 10.17
N LYS A 189 -6.99 7.32 10.72
CA LYS A 189 -7.78 8.24 11.56
C LYS A 189 -7.92 7.80 13.01
N ARG A 190 -8.04 6.49 13.25
CA ARG A 190 -8.35 5.91 14.57
C ARG A 190 -7.94 4.46 14.66
N THR A 191 -8.01 3.92 15.87
CA THR A 191 -7.82 2.50 16.16
C THR A 191 -9.14 1.91 16.67
N SER A 192 -9.48 0.70 16.21
CA SER A 192 -10.68 -0.01 16.68
C SER A 192 -10.53 -0.43 18.15
N ILE A 193 -11.65 -0.75 18.80
CA ILE A 193 -11.58 -1.57 20.01
C ILE A 193 -11.03 -2.96 19.66
N PRO A 194 -10.24 -3.60 20.55
CA PRO A 194 -9.81 -4.98 20.35
C PRO A 194 -11.01 -5.93 20.50
N VAL A 195 -11.06 -6.97 19.67
CA VAL A 195 -12.06 -8.04 19.74
C VAL A 195 -11.36 -9.33 20.15
N GLY A 196 -11.90 -10.03 21.15
CA GLY A 196 -11.25 -11.18 21.79
C GLY A 196 -10.46 -10.77 23.05
N PHE A 197 -9.39 -11.50 23.36
CA PHE A 197 -8.61 -11.30 24.58
C PHE A 197 -7.11 -11.37 24.34
N VAL A 198 -6.36 -10.54 25.06
CA VAL A 198 -4.89 -10.49 24.96
C VAL A 198 -4.31 -11.79 25.52
N SER A 199 -3.46 -12.45 24.74
CA SER A 199 -2.68 -13.63 25.14
C SER A 199 -1.18 -13.36 25.06
N THR A 200 -0.36 -14.38 25.33
CA THR A 200 1.10 -14.20 25.48
C THR A 200 1.79 -13.83 24.18
N SER A 201 1.44 -14.48 23.06
CA SER A 201 2.06 -14.20 21.76
C SER A 201 1.30 -13.13 21.01
N SER A 202 2.01 -12.13 20.47
CA SER A 202 1.44 -11.04 19.69
C SER A 202 2.14 -10.87 18.34
N PHE A 203 1.47 -10.18 17.42
CA PHE A 203 1.99 -9.84 16.11
C PHE A 203 1.47 -8.49 15.64
N LEU A 204 2.18 -7.92 14.67
CA LEU A 204 1.80 -6.70 13.95
C LEU A 204 1.97 -6.93 12.45
N LEU A 205 0.89 -6.76 11.71
CA LEU A 205 0.89 -6.71 10.25
C LEU A 205 0.87 -5.24 9.83
N TYR A 206 2.03 -4.75 9.39
CA TYR A 206 2.25 -3.36 9.00
C TYR A 206 3.31 -3.29 7.90
N LYS A 207 3.15 -2.32 6.98
CA LYS A 207 4.20 -1.92 6.06
C LYS A 207 4.17 -0.40 5.86
N ASP A 208 5.30 0.24 6.08
CA ASP A 208 5.44 1.69 5.98
C ASP A 208 5.16 2.18 4.56
N GLY A 209 4.30 3.19 4.41
CA GLY A 209 3.88 3.72 3.10
C GLY A 209 2.78 2.93 2.39
N PHE A 210 2.13 1.95 3.05
CA PHE A 210 1.11 1.11 2.44
C PHE A 210 -0.22 1.12 3.23
N LYS A 211 -1.32 0.84 2.53
CA LYS A 211 -2.64 0.47 3.09
C LYS A 211 -2.91 -1.01 2.94
N ILE A 212 -3.69 -1.57 3.84
CA ILE A 212 -4.22 -2.94 3.74
C ILE A 212 -5.46 -2.95 2.85
N VAL A 213 -5.50 -3.89 1.91
CA VAL A 213 -6.54 -3.99 0.89
C VAL A 213 -7.09 -5.39 0.65
N GLY A 214 -6.62 -6.36 1.42
CA GLY A 214 -7.02 -7.76 1.30
C GLY A 214 -6.57 -8.54 2.52
N PHE A 215 -7.22 -9.66 2.77
CA PHE A 215 -6.92 -10.55 3.88
C PHE A 215 -6.77 -11.98 3.37
N HIS A 216 -5.89 -12.72 4.01
CA HIS A 216 -5.69 -14.15 3.78
C HIS A 216 -5.34 -14.83 5.10
N GLY A 217 -5.43 -16.15 5.15
CA GLY A 217 -5.11 -16.85 6.38
C GLY A 217 -5.49 -18.30 6.37
N LYS A 218 -5.71 -18.82 7.58
CA LYS A 218 -6.20 -20.18 7.81
C LYS A 218 -7.31 -20.15 8.85
N SER A 219 -8.34 -20.94 8.63
CA SER A 219 -9.46 -21.06 9.56
C SER A 219 -9.96 -22.49 9.64
N SER A 220 -10.58 -22.79 10.78
CA SER A 220 -11.34 -24.02 11.00
C SER A 220 -12.63 -23.61 11.72
N ASN A 221 -12.84 -24.06 12.95
CA ASN A 221 -13.93 -23.54 13.79
C ASN A 221 -13.63 -22.12 14.31
N MET A 222 -12.38 -21.66 14.20
CA MET A 222 -11.90 -20.34 14.62
C MET A 222 -10.86 -19.83 13.62
N ILE A 223 -10.49 -18.56 13.73
CA ILE A 223 -9.39 -18.01 12.95
C ILE A 223 -8.08 -18.56 13.53
N ASN A 224 -7.33 -19.31 12.73
CA ASN A 224 -6.04 -19.88 13.14
C ASN A 224 -4.88 -18.95 12.77
N GLN A 225 -4.92 -18.38 11.57
CA GLN A 225 -3.86 -17.54 11.03
C GLN A 225 -4.45 -16.35 10.29
N LEU A 226 -3.76 -15.20 10.36
CA LEU A 226 -4.13 -13.99 9.61
C LEU A 226 -2.91 -13.36 8.93
N GLY A 227 -3.07 -13.02 7.66
CA GLY A 227 -2.17 -12.22 6.85
C GLY A 227 -2.94 -11.18 6.05
N VAL A 228 -2.21 -10.25 5.43
CA VAL A 228 -2.80 -9.13 4.69
C VAL A 228 -2.15 -8.94 3.33
N HIS A 229 -2.92 -8.39 2.40
CA HIS A 229 -2.41 -7.79 1.16
C HIS A 229 -2.32 -6.28 1.33
N VAL A 230 -1.21 -5.70 0.90
CA VAL A 230 -0.94 -4.26 1.04
C VAL A 230 -0.68 -3.61 -0.31
N LEU A 231 -1.18 -2.38 -0.48
CA LEU A 231 -0.92 -1.51 -1.64
C LEU A 231 -0.23 -0.22 -1.18
N PRO A 232 0.79 0.27 -1.89
CA PRO A 232 1.43 1.54 -1.57
C PRO A 232 0.43 2.68 -1.71
N PHE A 233 0.62 3.76 -0.93
CA PHE A 233 -0.13 4.98 -1.14
C PHE A 233 0.20 5.56 -2.50
N THR A 234 -0.81 5.76 -3.34
CA THR A 234 -0.65 6.52 -4.59
C THR A 234 -0.86 7.99 -4.29
N TYR A 235 0.18 8.81 -4.50
CA TYR A 235 0.12 10.27 -4.42
C TYR A 235 -0.54 10.89 -5.66
#